data_AF-A0A1I4SKA2-F1
#
_entry.id   AF-A0A1I4SKA2-F1
#
_cell.length_a   1.000
_cell.length_b   1.000
_cell.length_c   1.000
_cell.angle_alpha   90.00
_cell.angle_beta   90.00
_cell.angle_gamma   90.00
#
_symmetry.space_group_name_H-M   'P 1'
#
loop_
_entity.id
_entity.type
_entity.pdbx_description
1 polymer ?
#
loop_
_entity_poly.entity_id
_entity_poly.type
_entity_poly.pdbx_seq_one_letter_code
_entity_poly.pdbx_strand_id
1 'polypeptide(L)'
;MELIIISDELRRYLQDLKSSSGAGASVMLRGANDRPKGLDAAMINRWLNGKTRTARPDHWNDVFRRWSEMPKWIKITPEIQKELQLEHERTGIGAIALLNIAGSLNDAIKPSAIDHWLAGVRDKAPEEHVQFVLNAWRVLPPMEWIRLTPQHLSDLADLRNRLHLNPRILIRHASDCPGNLDENKIYDILGGRYKQIRKTHFDFLMGLLSR
;
A
#
# COMPACT_ATOMS: atom_id res chain seq x y z
N MET A 1 33.37 1.72 -34.34
CA MET A 1 32.51 1.68 -33.14
C MET A 1 32.33 0.23 -32.79
N GLU A 2 32.80 -0.21 -31.62
CA GLU A 2 32.65 -1.60 -31.20
C GLU A 2 31.19 -1.89 -30.88
N LEU A 3 30.66 -2.99 -31.43
CA LEU A 3 29.29 -3.42 -31.17
C LEU A 3 29.29 -4.34 -29.95
N ILE A 4 28.25 -4.20 -29.12
CA ILE A 4 27.98 -5.14 -28.03
C ILE A 4 27.43 -6.43 -28.65
N ILE A 5 28.02 -7.56 -28.28
CA ILE A 5 27.48 -8.88 -28.59
C ILE A 5 26.41 -9.21 -27.56
N ILE A 6 25.17 -9.38 -28.02
CA ILE A 6 24.03 -9.72 -27.18
C ILE A 6 24.04 -11.24 -26.95
N SER A 7 24.75 -11.65 -25.91
CA SER A 7 24.74 -13.04 -25.44
C SER A 7 23.33 -13.48 -25.03
N ASP A 8 23.12 -14.79 -24.91
CA ASP A 8 21.83 -15.30 -24.43
C ASP A 8 21.54 -14.87 -22.99
N GLU A 9 22.58 -14.71 -22.17
CA GLU A 9 22.48 -14.17 -20.81
C GLU A 9 21.99 -12.71 -20.81
N LEU A 10 22.63 -11.83 -21.59
CA LEU A 10 22.21 -10.44 -21.72
C LEU A 10 20.78 -10.32 -22.27
N ARG A 11 20.41 -11.20 -23.21
CA ARG A 11 19.05 -11.26 -23.75
C ARG A 11 18.04 -11.67 -22.69
N ARG A 12 18.33 -12.71 -21.89
CA ARG A 12 17.46 -13.14 -20.79
C ARG A 12 17.29 -12.02 -19.77
N TYR A 13 18.39 -11.37 -19.39
CA TYR A 13 18.33 -10.29 -18.44
C TYR A 13 17.45 -9.11 -18.93
N LEU A 14 17.55 -8.76 -20.22
CA LEU A 14 16.68 -7.77 -20.82
C LEU A 14 15.21 -8.21 -20.88
N GLN A 15 14.95 -9.50 -21.14
CA GLN A 15 13.61 -10.07 -21.10
C GLN A 15 13.02 -10.03 -19.69
N ASP A 16 13.82 -10.26 -18.66
CA ASP A 16 13.41 -10.20 -17.26
C ASP A 16 13.04 -8.77 -16.85
N LEU A 17 13.85 -7.78 -17.25
CA LEU A 17 13.54 -6.36 -17.03
C LEU A 17 12.24 -5.93 -17.74
N LYS A 18 12.05 -6.36 -18.98
CA LYS A 18 10.79 -6.11 -19.72
C LYS A 18 9.60 -6.77 -19.04
N SER A 19 9.75 -8.00 -18.56
CA SER A 19 8.66 -8.77 -17.96
C SER A 19 8.28 -8.22 -16.58
N SER A 20 9.28 -7.85 -15.78
CA SER A 20 9.08 -7.23 -14.48
C SER A 20 8.51 -5.82 -14.57
N SER A 21 8.93 -4.99 -15.52
CA SER A 21 8.36 -3.64 -15.68
C SER A 21 6.91 -3.62 -16.22
N GLY A 22 6.44 -4.73 -16.81
CA GLY A 22 5.13 -4.80 -17.47
C GLY A 22 5.01 -3.91 -18.73
N ALA A 23 6.09 -3.26 -19.15
CA ALA A 23 6.11 -2.29 -20.24
C ALA A 23 6.81 -2.86 -21.48
N GLY A 24 6.10 -2.90 -22.60
CA GLY A 24 6.69 -3.22 -23.91
C GLY A 24 7.63 -2.12 -24.40
N ALA A 25 8.50 -2.45 -25.36
CA ALA A 25 9.49 -1.51 -25.92
C ALA A 25 8.86 -0.18 -26.40
N SER A 26 7.68 -0.24 -27.03
CA SER A 26 6.97 0.97 -27.48
C SER A 26 6.45 1.83 -26.33
N VAL A 27 6.08 1.23 -25.19
CA VAL A 27 5.64 1.95 -23.99
C VAL A 27 6.84 2.58 -23.31
N MET A 28 7.93 1.83 -23.16
CA MET A 28 9.19 2.31 -22.57
C MET A 28 9.77 3.50 -23.33
N LEU A 29 9.68 3.52 -24.67
CA LEU A 29 10.16 4.62 -25.50
C LEU A 29 9.16 5.79 -25.65
N ARG A 30 7.94 5.67 -25.12
CA ARG A 30 6.89 6.67 -25.34
C ARG A 30 7.25 7.97 -24.62
N GLY A 31 7.30 9.08 -25.36
CA GLY A 31 7.60 10.40 -24.80
C GLY A 31 9.09 10.67 -24.50
N ALA A 32 9.99 9.75 -24.85
CA ALA A 32 11.43 9.92 -24.67
C ALA A 32 12.04 10.80 -25.77
N ASN A 33 12.36 12.05 -25.43
CA ASN A 33 13.01 13.00 -26.34
C ASN A 33 14.53 12.82 -26.43
N ASP A 34 15.14 12.19 -25.42
CA ASP A 34 16.57 11.95 -25.24
C ASP A 34 17.04 10.60 -25.85
N ARG A 35 16.20 9.95 -26.67
CA ARG A 35 16.51 8.64 -27.25
C ARG A 35 17.68 8.73 -28.26
N PRO A 36 18.62 7.76 -28.24
CA PRO A 36 19.66 7.67 -29.26
C PRO A 36 19.10 7.64 -30.70
N LYS A 37 19.77 8.33 -31.62
CA LYS A 37 19.33 8.40 -33.03
C LYS A 37 19.24 6.99 -33.64
N GLY A 38 18.08 6.68 -34.21
CA GLY A 38 17.81 5.41 -34.88
C GLY A 38 17.43 4.26 -33.93
N LEU A 39 17.33 4.48 -32.62
CA LEU A 39 16.76 3.51 -31.70
C LEU A 39 15.23 3.52 -31.81
N ASP A 40 14.65 2.37 -32.16
CA ASP A 40 13.20 2.17 -32.23
C ASP A 40 12.75 0.87 -31.55
N ALA A 41 11.44 0.74 -31.31
CA ALA A 41 10.88 -0.43 -30.66
C ALA A 41 11.05 -1.72 -31.48
N ALA A 42 11.12 -1.63 -32.81
CA ALA A 42 11.30 -2.80 -33.67
C ALA A 42 12.74 -3.36 -33.58
N MET A 43 13.73 -2.50 -33.41
CA MET A 43 15.12 -2.86 -33.14
C MET A 43 15.23 -3.59 -31.80
N ILE A 44 14.63 -3.04 -30.74
CA ILE A 44 14.62 -3.67 -29.41
C ILE A 44 13.95 -5.04 -29.45
N ASN A 45 12.79 -5.13 -30.11
CA ASN A 45 12.09 -6.40 -30.27
C ASN A 45 12.91 -7.43 -31.06
N ARG A 46 13.76 -7.00 -32.01
CA ARG A 46 14.69 -7.91 -32.72
C ARG A 46 15.77 -8.45 -31.79
N TRP A 47 16.30 -7.66 -30.86
CA TRP A 47 17.23 -8.16 -29.83
C TRP A 47 16.56 -9.16 -28.89
N LEU A 48 15.38 -8.82 -28.37
CA LEU A 48 14.62 -9.67 -27.45
C LEU A 48 14.27 -11.03 -28.07
N ASN A 49 13.95 -11.05 -29.36
CA ASN A 49 13.61 -12.27 -30.11
C ASN A 49 14.85 -13.00 -30.66
N GLY A 50 16.07 -12.51 -30.40
CA GLY A 50 17.31 -13.10 -30.90
C GLY A 50 17.53 -12.99 -32.42
N LYS A 51 16.69 -12.21 -33.13
CA LYS A 51 16.86 -11.94 -34.57
C LYS A 51 18.07 -11.06 -34.88
N THR A 52 18.52 -10.29 -33.89
CA THR A 52 19.72 -9.46 -33.97
C THR A 52 20.58 -9.72 -32.74
N ARG A 53 21.85 -10.06 -32.94
CA ARG A 53 22.80 -10.45 -31.89
C ARG A 53 23.84 -9.38 -31.57
N THR A 54 23.71 -8.21 -32.17
CA THR A 54 24.60 -7.07 -31.95
C THR A 54 23.79 -5.81 -31.70
N ALA A 55 24.30 -4.95 -30.80
CA ALA A 55 23.73 -3.64 -30.55
C ALA A 55 24.84 -2.59 -30.54
N ARG A 56 24.51 -1.35 -30.89
CA ARG A 56 25.39 -0.24 -30.59
C ARG A 56 25.43 -0.03 -29.07
N PRO A 57 26.58 0.32 -28.47
CA PRO A 57 26.67 0.52 -27.03
C PRO A 57 25.72 1.59 -26.48
N ASP A 58 25.56 2.72 -27.18
CA ASP A 58 24.66 3.81 -26.80
C ASP A 58 23.19 3.36 -26.80
N HIS A 59 22.80 2.58 -27.80
CA HIS A 59 21.47 2.01 -27.92
C HIS A 59 21.17 0.99 -26.81
N TRP A 60 22.12 0.08 -26.55
CA TRP A 60 21.98 -0.93 -25.50
C TRP A 60 21.87 -0.30 -24.12
N ASN A 61 22.78 0.63 -23.80
CA ASN A 61 22.83 1.27 -22.49
C ASN A 61 21.58 2.11 -22.20
N ASP A 62 21.05 2.83 -23.20
CA ASP A 62 19.81 3.60 -23.03
C ASP A 62 18.61 2.69 -22.73
N VAL A 63 18.47 1.60 -23.48
CA VAL A 63 17.37 0.64 -23.28
C VAL A 63 17.48 -0.06 -21.92
N PHE A 64 18.70 -0.48 -21.56
CA PHE A 64 18.99 -1.09 -20.27
C PHE A 64 18.62 -0.15 -19.12
N ARG A 65 19.19 1.06 -19.12
CA ARG A 65 18.94 2.10 -18.12
C ARG A 65 17.44 2.35 -17.94
N ARG A 66 16.72 2.61 -19.04
CA ARG A 66 15.29 2.92 -18.99
C ARG A 66 14.48 1.81 -18.33
N TRP A 67 14.66 0.56 -18.76
CA TRP A 67 13.92 -0.54 -18.15
C TRP A 67 14.33 -0.82 -16.70
N SER A 68 15.60 -0.61 -16.34
CA SER A 68 16.05 -0.71 -14.95
C SER A 68 15.49 0.39 -14.03
N GLU A 69 15.20 1.57 -14.57
CA GLU A 69 14.56 2.68 -13.85
C GLU A 69 13.03 2.54 -13.76
N MET A 70 12.41 1.64 -14.54
CA MET A 70 10.97 1.41 -14.47
C MET A 70 10.58 0.65 -13.20
N PRO A 71 9.42 0.96 -12.60
CA PRO A 71 8.95 0.22 -11.44
C PRO A 71 8.77 -1.26 -11.78
N LYS A 72 9.30 -2.13 -10.93
CA LYS A 72 9.08 -3.58 -10.99
C LYS A 72 7.66 -3.89 -10.53
N TRP A 73 6.87 -4.51 -11.40
CA TRP A 73 5.53 -4.99 -11.10
C TRP A 73 5.58 -6.45 -10.67
N ILE A 74 4.93 -6.76 -9.56
CA ILE A 74 4.75 -8.12 -9.07
C ILE A 74 3.28 -8.51 -9.14
N LYS A 75 3.05 -9.82 -9.27
CA LYS A 75 1.72 -10.37 -9.07
C LYS A 75 1.47 -10.44 -7.55
N ILE A 76 0.34 -9.94 -7.11
CA ILE A 76 -0.14 -10.13 -5.73
C ILE A 76 -0.66 -11.56 -5.66
N THR A 77 0.19 -12.45 -5.16
CA THR A 77 -0.17 -13.85 -4.97
C THR A 77 -1.08 -14.00 -3.74
N PRO A 78 -1.80 -15.13 -3.59
CA PRO A 78 -2.59 -15.40 -2.39
C PRO A 78 -1.77 -15.31 -1.10
N GLU A 79 -0.48 -15.62 -1.15
CA GLU A 79 0.45 -15.53 -0.01
C GLU A 79 0.69 -14.06 0.38
N ILE A 80 0.99 -13.19 -0.60
CA ILE A 80 1.16 -11.75 -0.36
C ILE A 80 -0.14 -11.13 0.14
N GLN A 81 -1.27 -11.51 -0.46
CA GLN A 81 -2.59 -11.04 -0.02
C GLN A 81 -2.86 -11.45 1.42
N LYS A 82 -2.60 -12.71 1.78
CA LYS A 82 -2.76 -13.21 3.14
C LYS A 82 -1.86 -12.45 4.12
N GLU A 83 -0.64 -12.15 3.73
CA GLU A 83 0.28 -11.36 4.56
C GLU A 83 -0.24 -9.93 4.80
N LEU A 84 -0.67 -9.24 3.75
CA LEU A 84 -1.30 -7.91 3.86
C LEU A 84 -2.54 -7.96 4.78
N GLN A 85 -3.37 -9.00 4.64
CA GLN A 85 -4.57 -9.19 5.43
C GLN A 85 -4.23 -9.42 6.92
N LEU A 86 -3.22 -10.25 7.21
CA LEU A 86 -2.77 -10.51 8.56
C LEU A 86 -2.28 -9.23 9.25
N GLU A 87 -1.50 -8.41 8.55
CA GLU A 87 -1.00 -7.14 9.09
C GLU A 87 -2.12 -6.10 9.27
N HIS A 88 -3.05 -6.04 8.32
CA HIS A 88 -4.26 -5.22 8.42
C HIS A 88 -5.13 -5.62 9.62
N GLU A 89 -5.34 -6.92 9.84
CA GLU A 89 -6.11 -7.45 10.98
C GLU A 89 -5.38 -7.27 12.30
N ARG A 90 -4.06 -7.52 12.33
CA ARG A 90 -3.21 -7.37 13.51
C ARG A 90 -3.23 -5.94 14.03
N THR A 91 -3.18 -4.95 13.14
CA THR A 91 -3.14 -3.52 13.52
C THR A 91 -4.54 -2.90 13.61
N GLY A 92 -5.51 -3.42 12.86
CA GLY A 92 -6.85 -2.86 12.72
C GLY A 92 -6.89 -1.46 12.08
N ILE A 93 -5.80 -1.08 11.40
CA ILE A 93 -5.61 0.21 10.74
C ILE A 93 -5.87 0.04 9.24
N GLY A 94 -6.90 0.73 8.74
CA GLY A 94 -7.28 0.70 7.33
C GLY A 94 -6.31 1.50 6.44
N ALA A 95 -6.41 1.32 5.13
CA ALA A 95 -5.50 1.90 4.13
C ALA A 95 -5.33 3.43 4.22
N ILE A 96 -6.42 4.17 4.44
CA ILE A 96 -6.37 5.64 4.59
C ILE A 96 -5.54 6.02 5.82
N ALA A 97 -5.85 5.41 6.96
CA ALA A 97 -5.14 5.69 8.21
C ALA A 97 -3.67 5.27 8.14
N LEU A 98 -3.37 4.15 7.48
CA LEU A 98 -2.00 3.70 7.25
C LEU A 98 -1.18 4.74 6.49
N LEU A 99 -1.69 5.24 5.36
CA LEU A 99 -1.00 6.24 4.55
C LEU A 99 -0.89 7.60 5.25
N ASN A 100 -1.84 7.97 6.10
CA ASN A 100 -1.74 9.18 6.91
C ASN A 100 -0.62 9.07 7.97
N ILE A 101 -0.39 7.87 8.53
CA ILE A 101 0.64 7.64 9.56
C ILE A 101 2.02 7.49 8.93
N ALA A 102 2.14 6.66 7.90
CA ALA A 102 3.41 6.36 7.25
C ALA A 102 3.86 7.42 6.24
N GLY A 103 2.97 8.36 5.90
CA GLY A 103 3.10 9.20 4.71
C GLY A 103 2.66 8.46 3.44
N SER A 104 2.40 9.22 2.37
CA SER A 104 2.26 8.64 1.04
C SER A 104 3.64 8.55 0.37
N LEU A 105 3.87 7.51 -0.42
CA LEU A 105 5.04 7.45 -1.31
C LEU A 105 4.84 8.48 -2.44
N ASN A 106 5.09 9.76 -2.17
CA ASN A 106 4.89 10.88 -3.10
C ASN A 106 3.51 10.87 -3.80
N ASP A 107 2.43 10.57 -3.07
CA ASP A 107 1.06 10.42 -3.58
C ASP A 107 0.86 9.33 -4.67
N ALA A 108 1.86 8.48 -4.90
CA ALA A 108 1.81 7.40 -5.89
C ALA A 108 0.85 6.26 -5.48
N ILE A 109 0.64 6.07 -4.17
CA ILE A 109 -0.21 5.01 -3.64
C ILE A 109 -1.53 5.61 -3.17
N LYS A 110 -2.63 5.21 -3.80
CA LYS A 110 -3.98 5.58 -3.37
C LYS A 110 -4.50 4.57 -2.34
N PRO A 111 -5.25 4.99 -1.30
CA PRO A 111 -5.85 4.06 -0.33
C PRO A 111 -6.68 2.96 -1.00
N SER A 112 -7.45 3.31 -2.04
CA SER A 112 -8.27 2.35 -2.78
C SER A 112 -7.46 1.29 -3.53
N ALA A 113 -6.18 1.56 -3.85
CA ALA A 113 -5.31 0.52 -4.42
C ALA A 113 -5.03 -0.57 -3.39
N ILE A 114 -4.74 -0.18 -2.14
CA ILE A 114 -4.50 -1.09 -1.02
C ILE A 114 -5.76 -1.90 -0.71
N ASP A 115 -6.92 -1.25 -0.66
CA ASP A 115 -8.19 -1.94 -0.43
C ASP A 115 -8.49 -2.99 -1.51
N HIS A 116 -8.18 -2.69 -2.78
CA HIS A 116 -8.31 -3.66 -3.87
C HIS A 116 -7.32 -4.82 -3.78
N TRP A 117 -6.13 -4.61 -3.21
CA TRP A 117 -5.16 -5.68 -2.97
C TRP A 117 -5.66 -6.61 -1.85
N LEU A 118 -6.13 -6.05 -0.74
CA LEU A 118 -6.74 -6.81 0.36
C LEU A 118 -7.94 -7.62 -0.13
N ALA A 119 -8.81 -7.01 -0.94
CA ALA A 119 -9.98 -7.67 -1.50
C ALA A 119 -9.67 -8.68 -2.63
N GLY A 120 -8.42 -8.74 -3.12
CA GLY A 120 -8.03 -9.61 -4.24
C GLY A 120 -8.61 -9.19 -5.60
N VAL A 121 -9.09 -7.95 -5.72
CA VAL A 121 -9.68 -7.41 -6.96
C VAL A 121 -8.57 -7.04 -7.96
N ARG A 122 -7.40 -6.62 -7.47
CA ARG A 122 -6.22 -6.33 -8.30
C ARG A 122 -5.11 -7.32 -8.01
N ASP A 123 -4.66 -8.01 -9.05
CA ASP A 123 -3.63 -9.05 -8.98
C ASP A 123 -2.22 -8.53 -9.28
N LYS A 124 -2.03 -7.23 -9.57
CA LYS A 124 -0.74 -6.64 -9.89
C LYS A 124 -0.53 -5.28 -9.22
N ALA A 125 0.70 -5.05 -8.77
CA ALA A 125 1.14 -3.77 -8.20
C ALA A 125 2.66 -3.60 -8.35
N PRO A 126 3.17 -2.35 -8.32
CA PRO A 126 4.60 -2.11 -8.14
C PRO A 126 5.09 -2.76 -6.82
N GLU A 127 6.19 -3.50 -6.90
CA GLU A 127 6.84 -4.18 -5.78
C GLU A 127 7.18 -3.22 -4.65
N GLU A 128 7.73 -2.06 -5.00
CA GLU A 128 8.03 -0.99 -4.04
C GLU A 128 6.78 -0.56 -3.26
N HIS A 129 5.62 -0.46 -3.91
CA HIS A 129 4.39 -0.07 -3.24
C HIS A 129 3.90 -1.16 -2.27
N VAL A 130 3.96 -2.43 -2.67
CA VAL A 130 3.57 -3.55 -1.81
C VAL A 130 4.51 -3.62 -0.60
N GLN A 131 5.82 -3.49 -0.82
CA GLN A 131 6.82 -3.53 0.24
C GLN A 131 6.68 -2.34 1.20
N PHE A 132 6.41 -1.15 0.68
CA PHE A 132 6.12 0.04 1.48
C PHE A 132 4.93 -0.21 2.41
N VAL A 133 3.80 -0.71 1.89
CA VAL A 133 2.59 -0.96 2.68
C VAL A 133 2.82 -2.04 3.75
N LEU A 134 3.48 -3.15 3.41
CA LEU A 134 3.82 -4.19 4.39
C LEU A 134 4.71 -3.64 5.51
N ASN A 135 5.76 -2.91 5.15
CA ASN A 135 6.67 -2.31 6.13
C ASN A 135 5.94 -1.28 7.01
N ALA A 136 5.06 -0.47 6.41
CA ALA A 136 4.26 0.51 7.13
C ALA A 136 3.34 -0.14 8.17
N TRP A 137 2.72 -1.29 7.90
CA TRP A 137 1.95 -1.99 8.94
C TRP A 137 2.83 -2.68 9.97
N ARG A 138 3.94 -3.33 9.56
CA ARG A 138 4.83 -4.07 10.45
C ARG A 138 5.41 -3.22 11.58
N VAL A 139 5.67 -1.94 11.33
CA VAL A 139 6.16 -1.01 12.36
C VAL A 139 5.10 -0.61 13.39
N LEU A 140 3.82 -0.82 13.09
CA LEU A 140 2.72 -0.44 13.97
C LEU A 140 2.51 -1.51 15.05
N PRO A 141 2.22 -1.11 16.29
CA PRO A 141 1.94 -2.05 17.36
C PRO A 141 0.68 -2.87 17.03
N PRO A 142 0.57 -4.11 17.54
CA PRO A 142 -0.64 -4.90 17.39
C PRO A 142 -1.80 -4.22 18.10
N MET A 143 -3.00 -4.49 17.62
CA MET A 143 -4.22 -3.93 18.15
C MET A 143 -4.58 -4.60 19.47
N GLU A 144 -4.51 -3.83 20.55
CA GLU A 144 -4.90 -4.30 21.88
C GLU A 144 -6.42 -4.24 22.05
N TRP A 145 -7.00 -5.33 22.55
CA TRP A 145 -8.39 -5.41 22.96
C TRP A 145 -8.49 -5.42 24.47
N ILE A 146 -9.47 -4.70 25.01
CA ILE A 146 -9.83 -4.76 26.42
C ILE A 146 -11.21 -5.40 26.59
N ARG A 147 -11.29 -6.37 27.50
CA ARG A 147 -12.57 -6.94 27.93
C ARG A 147 -13.28 -5.94 28.85
N LEU A 148 -14.53 -5.64 28.57
CA LEU A 148 -15.31 -4.71 29.38
C LEU A 148 -15.75 -5.42 30.67
N THR A 149 -15.29 -4.88 31.81
CA THR A 149 -15.72 -5.30 33.14
C THR A 149 -17.03 -4.60 33.52
N PRO A 150 -17.77 -5.05 34.55
CA PRO A 150 -18.93 -4.32 35.04
C PRO A 150 -18.61 -2.86 35.39
N GLN A 151 -17.41 -2.58 35.92
CA GLN A 151 -16.96 -1.22 36.19
C GLN A 151 -16.83 -0.40 34.90
N HIS A 152 -16.17 -0.93 33.87
CA HIS A 152 -16.03 -0.25 32.58
C HIS A 152 -17.39 0.08 31.96
N LEU A 153 -18.38 -0.82 32.10
CA LEU A 153 -19.73 -0.59 31.60
C LEU A 153 -20.45 0.52 32.38
N SER A 154 -20.22 0.60 33.71
CA SER A 154 -20.70 1.71 34.54
C SER A 154 -20.10 3.03 34.08
N ASP A 155 -18.79 3.10 33.90
CA ASP A 155 -18.09 4.32 33.48
C ASP A 155 -18.57 4.79 32.09
N LEU A 156 -18.76 3.86 31.15
CA LEU A 156 -19.33 4.15 29.84
C LEU A 156 -20.79 4.63 29.91
N ALA A 157 -21.60 4.11 30.84
CA ALA A 157 -22.96 4.57 31.07
C ALA A 157 -22.99 5.99 31.65
N ASP A 158 -22.06 6.31 32.55
CA ASP A 158 -21.91 7.66 33.09
C ASP A 158 -21.50 8.66 31.99
N LEU A 159 -20.56 8.27 31.12
CA LEU A 159 -20.18 9.06 29.96
C LEU A 159 -21.38 9.31 29.04
N ARG A 160 -22.16 8.25 28.75
CA ARG A 160 -23.39 8.34 27.96
C ARG A 160 -24.39 9.33 28.55
N ASN A 161 -24.58 9.30 29.87
CA ASN A 161 -25.50 10.19 30.57
C ASN A 161 -25.03 11.65 30.52
N ARG A 162 -23.73 11.91 30.75
CA ARG A 162 -23.12 13.26 30.64
C ARG A 162 -23.29 13.86 29.25
N LEU A 163 -23.23 13.03 28.21
CA LEU A 163 -23.32 13.45 26.81
C LEU A 163 -24.76 13.46 26.27
N HIS A 164 -25.74 13.09 27.09
CA HIS A 164 -27.14 12.91 26.68
C HIS A 164 -27.28 12.08 25.39
N LEU A 165 -26.50 11.00 25.25
CA LEU A 165 -26.53 10.13 24.07
C LEU A 165 -26.22 10.82 22.73
N ASN A 166 -25.44 11.91 22.73
CA ASN A 166 -25.06 12.60 21.51
C ASN A 166 -23.56 12.42 21.19
N PRO A 167 -23.17 11.37 20.44
CA PRO A 167 -21.76 11.08 20.16
C PRO A 167 -21.11 12.13 19.24
N ARG A 168 -21.89 12.99 18.56
CA ARG A 168 -21.35 14.10 17.77
C ARG A 168 -20.63 15.12 18.62
N ILE A 169 -21.00 15.24 19.90
CA ILE A 169 -20.28 16.06 20.88
C ILE A 169 -18.84 15.55 21.01
N LEU A 170 -18.63 14.24 21.04
CA LEU A 170 -17.29 13.63 21.13
C LEU A 170 -16.45 13.89 19.88
N ILE A 171 -17.04 13.74 18.70
CA ILE A 171 -16.34 13.91 17.42
C ILE A 171 -15.99 15.39 17.16
N ARG A 172 -16.83 16.34 17.62
CA ARG A 172 -16.57 17.78 17.47
C ARG A 172 -15.47 18.32 18.39
N HIS A 173 -15.22 17.68 19.52
CA HIS A 173 -14.29 18.16 20.55
C HIS A 173 -12.96 17.39 20.62
N ALA A 174 -12.78 16.34 19.82
CA ALA A 174 -11.58 15.52 19.86
C ALA A 174 -10.85 15.50 18.50
N SER A 175 -9.78 16.29 18.41
CA SER A 175 -8.75 16.14 17.36
C SER A 175 -8.06 14.78 17.39
N ASP A 176 -8.20 14.03 18.49
CA ASP A 176 -7.43 12.83 18.79
C ASP A 176 -8.28 11.53 18.68
N CYS A 177 -9.40 11.57 17.95
CA CYS A 177 -10.27 10.40 17.80
C CYS A 177 -9.52 9.24 17.09
N PRO A 178 -9.40 8.05 17.71
CA PRO A 178 -8.67 6.93 17.12
C PRO A 178 -9.34 6.43 15.83
N GLY A 179 -8.51 6.17 14.80
CA GLY A 179 -8.98 5.80 13.46
C GLY A 179 -9.92 4.58 13.45
N ASN A 180 -11.04 4.73 12.73
CA ASN A 180 -12.21 3.81 12.68
C ASN A 180 -13.17 3.85 13.89
N LEU A 181 -13.08 4.81 14.81
CA LEU A 181 -14.11 5.09 15.83
C LEU A 181 -15.11 6.14 15.31
N ASP A 182 -16.19 5.69 14.68
CA ASP A 182 -17.26 6.53 14.14
C ASP A 182 -18.45 6.69 15.12
N GLU A 183 -19.39 7.57 14.77
CA GLU A 183 -20.58 7.88 15.58
C GLU A 183 -21.39 6.62 15.94
N ASN A 184 -21.55 5.69 14.99
CA ASN A 184 -22.33 4.48 15.18
C ASN A 184 -21.62 3.52 16.15
N LYS A 185 -20.31 3.34 15.99
CA LYS A 185 -19.53 2.51 16.91
C LYS A 185 -19.53 3.10 18.31
N ILE A 186 -19.40 4.41 18.46
CA ILE A 186 -19.49 5.04 19.78
C ILE A 186 -20.86 4.75 20.39
N TYR A 187 -21.94 4.90 19.61
CA TYR A 187 -23.30 4.59 20.06
C TYR A 187 -23.42 3.12 20.52
N ASP A 188 -22.85 2.18 19.79
CA ASP A 188 -22.89 0.76 20.13
C ASP A 188 -22.05 0.41 21.37
N ILE A 189 -20.91 1.07 21.55
CA ILE A 189 -20.06 0.95 22.74
C ILE A 189 -20.79 1.49 23.97
N LEU A 190 -21.30 2.72 23.90
CA LEU A 190 -22.06 3.36 24.98
C LEU A 190 -23.41 2.66 25.24
N GLY A 191 -23.95 1.98 24.23
CA GLY A 191 -25.12 1.13 24.32
C GLY A 191 -24.86 -0.22 25.01
N GLY A 192 -23.62 -0.54 25.37
CA GLY A 192 -23.25 -1.78 26.03
C GLY A 192 -23.36 -3.02 25.12
N ARG A 193 -23.37 -2.84 23.79
CA ARG A 193 -23.55 -3.96 22.84
C ARG A 193 -22.30 -4.82 22.67
N TYR A 194 -21.14 -4.33 23.13
CA TYR A 194 -19.87 -5.02 23.02
C TYR A 194 -19.42 -5.62 24.36
N LYS A 195 -18.83 -6.83 24.31
CA LYS A 195 -18.17 -7.48 25.46
C LYS A 195 -16.70 -7.11 25.57
N GLN A 196 -16.12 -6.61 24.48
CA GLN A 196 -14.74 -6.16 24.39
C GLN A 196 -14.65 -5.07 23.32
N ILE A 197 -13.75 -4.12 23.50
CA ILE A 197 -13.51 -3.03 22.55
C ILE A 197 -12.01 -2.81 22.37
N ARG A 198 -11.62 -2.03 21.36
CA ARG A 198 -10.21 -1.64 21.20
C ARG A 198 -9.79 -0.87 22.43
N LYS A 199 -8.62 -1.19 23.00
CA LYS A 199 -8.08 -0.47 24.15
C LYS A 199 -7.92 1.01 23.85
N THR A 200 -7.46 1.37 22.65
CA THR A 200 -7.38 2.77 22.19
C THR A 200 -8.74 3.48 22.18
N HIS A 201 -9.83 2.78 21.84
CA HIS A 201 -11.17 3.35 21.92
C HIS A 201 -11.61 3.52 23.37
N PHE A 202 -11.32 2.53 24.23
CA PHE A 202 -11.61 2.60 25.66
C PHE A 202 -10.86 3.76 26.33
N ASP A 203 -9.54 3.84 26.15
CA ASP A 203 -8.68 4.88 26.71
C ASP A 203 -9.11 6.27 26.25
N PHE A 204 -9.48 6.42 24.97
CA PHE A 204 -10.05 7.66 24.44
C PHE A 204 -11.36 8.06 25.15
N LEU A 205 -12.32 7.14 25.27
CA LEU A 205 -13.60 7.39 25.93
C LEU A 205 -13.43 7.70 27.43
N MET A 206 -12.55 6.98 28.12
CA MET A 206 -12.25 7.24 29.54
C MET A 206 -11.50 8.56 29.73
N GLY A 207 -10.61 8.94 28.81
CA GLY A 207 -9.92 10.23 28.82
C GLY A 207 -10.88 11.43 28.75
N LEU A 208 -12.07 11.23 28.18
CA LEU A 208 -13.14 12.24 28.13
C LEU A 208 -13.93 12.36 29.44
N LEU A 209 -13.94 11.32 30.29
CA LEU A 209 -14.55 11.40 31.63
C LEU A 209 -13.70 12.22 32.60
N SER A 210 -12.38 12.16 32.44
CA SER A 210 -11.41 12.86 33.29
C SER A 210 -11.23 14.35 32.96
N ARG A 211 -11.93 14.86 31.94
CA ARG A 211 -12.00 16.28 31.56
C ARG A 211 -13.36 16.86 31.92
#